data_AF-A0A961PC89-F1
#
_entry.id   AF-A0A961PC89-F1
#
_cell.length_a   1.000
_cell.length_b   1.000
_cell.length_c   1.000
_cell.angle_alpha   90.00
_cell.angle_beta   90.00
_cell.angle_gamma   90.00
#
_symmetry.space_group_name_H-M   'P 1'
#
loop_
_entity.id
_entity.type
_entity.pdbx_description
1 polymer ?
#
loop_
_entity_poly.entity_id
_entity_poly.type
_entity_poly.pdbx_seq_one_letter_code
_entity_poly.pdbx_strand_id
1 'polypeptide(L)' 'MVTTITVGDYQSVQGLLVRELGDGRVVVRVGQKEFVGRPVAKVPAQA' A
#
# COMPACT_ATOMS: atom_id res chain seq x y z
N MET A 1 -0.32 -0.34 11.54
CA MET A 1 -1.40 0.24 10.71
C MET A 1 -1.38 -0.47 9.37
N VAL A 2 -2.54 -0.84 8.82
CA VAL A 2 -2.61 -1.43 7.48
C VAL A 2 -2.66 -0.34 6.43
N THR A 3 -1.97 -0.55 5.32
CA THR A 3 -1.86 0.37 4.19
C THR A 3 -2.38 -0.36 2.96
N THR A 4 -3.20 0.33 2.18
CA THR A 4 -3.62 -0.13 0.87
C THR A 4 -2.71 0.50 -0.17
N ILE A 5 -2.21 -0.32 -1.09
CA ILE A 5 -1.38 0.11 -2.22
C ILE A 5 -2.03 -0.27 -3.54
N THR A 6 -1.76 0.49 -4.59
CA THR A 6 -1.99 0.04 -5.97
C THR A 6 -0.80 -0.77 -6.48
N VAL A 7 -1.10 -1.90 -7.09
CA VAL A 7 -0.14 -2.79 -7.76
C VAL A 7 -0.57 -2.90 -9.23
N GLY A 8 0.23 -2.35 -10.14
CA GLY A 8 -0.20 -2.18 -11.54
C GLY A 8 -1.36 -1.19 -11.67
N ASP A 9 -2.09 -1.29 -12.78
CA ASP A 9 -3.09 -0.28 -13.16
C ASP A 9 -4.47 -0.48 -12.51
N TYR A 10 -4.80 -1.71 -12.10
CA TYR A 10 -6.18 -2.08 -11.71
C TYR A 10 -6.30 -2.88 -10.41
N GLN A 11 -5.20 -3.14 -9.70
CA GLN A 11 -5.24 -3.95 -8.49
C GLN A 11 -4.87 -3.13 -7.27
N SER A 12 -5.64 -3.29 -6.20
CA SER A 12 -5.31 -2.76 -4.87
C SER A 12 -4.98 -3.92 -3.93
N VAL A 13 -3.95 -3.76 -3.11
CA VAL A 13 -3.51 -4.73 -2.11
C VAL A 13 -3.47 -4.04 -0.75
N GLN A 14 -4.17 -4.59 0.24
CA GLN A 14 -4.12 -4.11 1.62
C GLN A 14 -3.23 -5.02 2.45
N GLY A 15 -2.26 -4.44 3.17
CA GLY A 15 -1.34 -5.19 3.99
C GLY A 15 -0.69 -4.36 5.08
N LEU A 16 0.17 -5.00 5.88
CA LEU A 16 0.92 -4.32 6.92
C LEU A 16 2.11 -3.57 6.30
N LEU A 17 2.22 -2.26 6.57
CA LEU A 17 3.35 -1.46 6.07
C LEU A 17 4.66 -1.97 6.66
N VAL A 18 5.61 -2.35 5.80
CA VAL A 18 6.93 -2.87 6.19
C VAL A 18 7.98 -1.78 6.08
N ARG A 19 8.06 -1.10 4.92
CA ARG A 19 9.01 -0.01 4.68
C ARG A 19 8.53 0.92 3.57
N GLU A 20 9.04 2.15 3.62
CA GLU A 20 8.92 3.12 2.54
C GLU A 20 10.15 3.03 1.62
N LEU A 21 9.94 3.27 0.33
CA LEU A 21 11.00 3.35 -0.67
C LEU A 21 11.22 4.81 -1.04
N GLY A 22 12.46 5.17 -1.42
CA GLY A 22 12.83 6.56 -1.73
C GLY A 22 12.15 7.17 -2.96
N ASP A 23 11.36 6.39 -3.70
CA ASP A 23 10.63 6.81 -4.90
C ASP A 23 9.12 6.98 -4.66
N GLY A 24 8.69 7.02 -3.40
CA GLY A 24 7.29 7.21 -3.00
C GLY A 24 6.45 5.94 -3.10
N ARG A 25 7.03 4.80 -3.46
CA ARG A 25 6.40 3.49 -3.27
C ARG A 25 6.60 3.00 -1.84
N VAL A 26 5.78 2.05 -1.43
CA VAL A 26 5.91 1.37 -0.15
C VAL A 26 5.82 -0.13 -0.34
N VAL A 27 6.32 -0.85 0.66
CA VAL A 27 6.21 -2.31 0.73
C VAL A 27 5.19 -2.66 1.81
N VAL A 28 4.19 -3.44 1.44
CA VAL A 28 3.23 -4.02 2.36
C VAL A 28 3.36 -5.54 2.41
N ARG A 29 3.12 -6.15 3.57
CA ARG A 29 3.10 -7.60 3.74
C ARG A 29 1.67 -8.12 3.92
N VAL A 30 1.31 -9.14 3.15
CA VAL A 30 0.05 -9.89 3.25
C VAL A 30 0.40 -11.35 3.50
N GLY A 31 0.08 -11.84 4.70
CA GLY A 31 0.54 -13.15 5.16
C GLY A 31 2.06 -13.24 5.12
N GLN A 32 2.58 -14.11 4.26
CA GLN A 32 4.02 -14.35 4.09
C GLN A 32 4.63 -13.64 2.85
N LYS A 33 3.82 -12.90 2.09
CA LYS A 33 4.27 -12.26 0.83
C LYS A 33 4.36 -10.75 0.97
N GLU A 34 5.43 -10.18 0.45
CA GLU A 34 5.60 -8.73 0.31
C GLU A 34 5.14 -8.26 -1.08
N PHE A 35 4.51 -7.09 -1.10
CA PHE A 35 4.02 -6.42 -2.31
C PHE A 35 4.52 -4.97 -2.31
N VAL A 36 4.95 -4.51 -3.48
CA VAL A 36 5.42 -3.14 -3.69
C VAL A 36 4.38 -2.39 -4.51
N GLY A 37 4.05 -1.17 -4.10
CA GLY A 37 3.09 -0.34 -4.82
C GLY A 37 3.04 1.07 -4.29
N ARG A 38 2.15 1.88 -4.85
CA ARG A 38 1.93 3.26 -4.38
C ARG A 38 0.80 3.28 -3.36
N PRO A 39 0.92 3.98 -2.22
CA PRO A 39 -0.21 4.16 -1.32
C PRO A 39 -1.41 4.76 -2.07
N VAL A 40 -2.60 4.18 -1.87
CA VAL A 40 -3.82 4.89 -2.30
C VAL A 40 -3.99 6.11 -1.39
N ALA A 41 -4.21 7.28 -1.99
CA ALA A 41 -4.50 8.49 -1.23
C ALA A 41 -5.69 8.21 -0.30
N LYS A 42 -5.52 8.46 1.01
CA LYS A 42 -6.65 8.40 1.94
C LYS A 42 -7.66 9.44 1.49
N VAL A 43 -8.81 9.00 0.99
CA VAL A 43 -9.99 9.86 0.98
C VAL A 43 -10.22 10.21 2.45
N PRO A 44 -10.17 11.50 2.85
CA PRO A 44 -10.50 11.87 4.21
C PRO A 44 -11.89 11.31 4.53
N ALA A 45 -12.03 10.70 5.72
CA ALA A 45 -13.32 10.20 6.17
C ALA A 45 -14.33 11.34 6.01
N GLN A 46 -15.37 11.10 5.22
CA GLN A 46 -16.41 12.07 4.93
C GLN A 46 -16.93 12.60 6.28
N ALA A 47 -16.91 13.92 6.41
CA ALA A 47 -17.31 14.65 7.61
C ALA A 47 -18.80 14.47 7.92
#